data_AF-A0A7W9UFK7-F1
#
_entry.id   AF-A0A7W9UFK7-F1
#
_cell.length_a   1.000
_cell.length_b   1.000
_cell.length_c   1.000
_cell.angle_alpha   90.00
_cell.angle_beta   90.00
_cell.angle_gamma   90.00
#
_symmetry.space_group_name_H-M   'P 1'
#
loop_
_entity.id
_entity.type
_entity.pdbx_description
1 polymer ?
#
loop_
_entity_poly.entity_id
_entity_poly.type
_entity_poly.pdbx_seq_one_letter_code
_entity_poly.pdbx_strand_id
1 'polypeptide(L)'
;MIHTIVLALLAGLMGANAVPHFIKGIVGEEFPNVWGNGPLRNAVAGTLGLAIAVAFGCWADLPAHTAEGLGALFFGALVMAVFHALGGAYKLNSTLRLPNPAHPTSAA
;
A
#
# COMPACT_ATOMS: atom_id res chain seq x y z
N MET A 1 12.86 14.79 14.44
CA MET A 1 12.69 15.20 13.02
C MET A 1 13.02 14.09 12.01
N ILE A 2 14.28 13.64 11.81
CA ILE A 2 14.58 12.58 10.79
C ILE A 2 13.78 11.30 11.07
N HIS A 3 13.73 10.86 12.32
CA HIS A 3 12.90 9.74 12.77
C HIS A 3 11.43 9.89 12.33
N THR A 4 10.83 11.06 12.61
CA THR A 4 9.46 11.40 12.21
C THR A 4 9.26 11.35 10.71
N ILE A 5 10.19 11.95 9.94
CA ILE A 5 10.12 11.94 8.47
C ILE A 5 10.13 10.50 7.95
N VAL A 6 11.05 9.66 8.44
CA VAL A 6 11.18 8.28 7.99
C VAL A 6 9.94 7.46 8.33
N LEU A 7 9.49 7.49 9.59
CA LEU A 7 8.31 6.72 10.00
C LEU A 7 7.03 7.22 9.34
N ALA A 8 6.85 8.54 9.20
CA ALA A 8 5.69 9.09 8.52
C ALA A 8 5.67 8.75 7.03
N LEU A 9 6.84 8.80 6.35
CA LEU A 9 7.00 8.33 4.97
C LEU A 9 6.59 6.86 4.83
N LEU A 10 7.08 6.00 5.73
CA LEU A 10 6.75 4.57 5.74
C LEU A 10 5.26 4.32 6.04
N ALA A 11 4.66 5.12 6.93
CA ALA A 11 3.22 5.07 7.21
C ALA A 11 2.41 5.39 5.94
N GLY A 12 2.79 6.44 5.21
CA GLY A 12 2.16 6.81 3.94
C GLY A 12 2.29 5.72 2.87
N LEU A 13 3.51 5.22 2.65
CA LEU A 13 3.80 4.13 1.71
C LEU A 13 2.98 2.88 2.03
N MET A 14 3.02 2.43 3.29
CA MET A 14 2.33 1.22 3.70
C MET A 14 0.81 1.40 3.66
N GLY A 15 0.30 2.54 4.13
CA GLY A 15 -1.13 2.83 4.13
C GLY A 15 -1.69 2.81 2.71
N ALA A 16 -1.11 3.59 1.80
CA ALA A 16 -1.54 3.62 0.39
C ALA A 16 -1.33 2.27 -0.32
N ASN A 17 -0.32 1.48 0.07
CA ASN A 17 -0.13 0.15 -0.48
C ASN A 17 -1.23 -0.82 -0.03
N ALA A 18 -1.64 -0.72 1.22
CA ALA A 18 -2.60 -1.61 1.85
C ALA A 18 -4.04 -1.40 1.35
N VAL A 19 -4.40 -0.17 0.98
CA VAL A 19 -5.75 0.20 0.53
C VAL A 19 -6.29 -0.67 -0.61
N PRO A 20 -5.61 -0.84 -1.77
CA PRO A 20 -6.14 -1.67 -2.84
C PRO A 20 -6.30 -3.13 -2.43
N HIS A 21 -5.34 -3.69 -1.66
CA HIS A 21 -5.46 -5.06 -1.12
C HIS A 21 -6.67 -5.21 -0.20
N PHE A 22 -6.86 -4.26 0.72
CA PHE A 22 -7.98 -4.28 1.64
C PHE A 22 -9.30 -4.17 0.89
N ILE A 23 -9.48 -3.12 0.08
CA ILE A 23 -10.73 -2.86 -0.65
C ILE A 23 -11.07 -4.04 -1.56
N LYS A 24 -10.15 -4.46 -2.44
CA LYS A 24 -10.39 -5.58 -3.36
C LYS A 24 -10.69 -6.87 -2.61
N GLY A 25 -9.96 -7.13 -1.53
CA GLY A 25 -10.18 -8.32 -0.71
C GLY A 25 -11.55 -8.38 -0.06
N ILE A 26 -12.02 -7.29 0.57
CA ILE A 26 -13.31 -7.28 1.27
C ILE A 26 -14.52 -7.28 0.31
N VAL A 27 -14.35 -6.83 -0.94
CA VAL A 27 -15.40 -6.89 -1.96
C VAL A 27 -15.35 -8.17 -2.80
N GLY A 28 -14.46 -9.12 -2.47
CA GLY A 28 -14.40 -10.42 -3.13
C GLY A 28 -13.69 -10.41 -4.49
N GLU A 29 -12.89 -9.39 -4.79
CA GLU A 29 -12.16 -9.26 -6.05
C GLU A 29 -10.69 -9.66 -5.92
N GLU A 30 -10.12 -10.19 -7.00
CA GLU A 30 -8.69 -10.46 -7.06
C GLU A 30 -7.86 -9.19 -7.29
N PHE A 31 -6.65 -9.16 -6.74
CA PHE A 31 -5.68 -8.09 -6.95
C PHE A 31 -4.25 -8.64 -6.85
N PRO A 32 -3.27 -8.13 -7.63
CA PRO A 32 -1.90 -8.64 -7.59
C PRO A 32 -1.34 -8.58 -6.19
N ASN A 33 -0.92 -9.72 -5.66
CA ASN A 33 -0.37 -9.84 -4.33
C ASN A 33 0.69 -10.94 -4.31
N VAL A 34 1.86 -10.61 -3.73
CA VAL A 34 3.02 -11.51 -3.67
C VAL A 34 2.75 -12.78 -2.85
N TRP A 35 1.77 -12.76 -1.95
CA TRP A 35 1.31 -13.93 -1.19
C TRP A 35 0.14 -14.68 -1.86
N GLY A 36 -0.34 -14.19 -3.01
CA GLY A 36 -1.41 -14.78 -3.83
C GLY A 36 -2.61 -13.85 -4.02
N ASN A 37 -3.18 -13.87 -5.22
CA ASN A 37 -4.12 -12.84 -5.70
C ASN A 37 -5.56 -12.99 -5.18
N GLY A 38 -5.88 -14.08 -4.49
CA GLY A 38 -7.25 -14.37 -4.05
C GLY A 38 -7.80 -13.33 -3.06
N PRO A 39 -9.13 -13.12 -3.01
CA PRO A 39 -9.74 -12.06 -2.21
C PRO A 39 -9.41 -12.13 -0.71
N LEU A 40 -9.49 -13.33 -0.11
CA LEU A 40 -9.17 -13.52 1.31
C LEU A 40 -7.72 -13.13 1.64
N ARG A 41 -6.77 -13.51 0.78
CA ARG A 41 -5.35 -13.18 0.96
C ARG A 41 -5.12 -11.67 0.85
N ASN A 42 -5.83 -11.03 -0.07
CA ASN A 42 -5.82 -9.58 -0.22
C ASN A 42 -6.43 -8.86 1.00
N ALA A 43 -7.57 -9.32 1.53
CA ALA A 43 -8.20 -8.73 2.72
C ALA A 43 -7.26 -8.80 3.94
N VAL A 44 -6.62 -9.96 4.15
CA VAL A 44 -5.65 -10.16 5.24
C VAL A 44 -4.42 -9.27 5.03
N ALA A 45 -3.83 -9.27 3.83
CA ALA A 45 -2.64 -8.47 3.53
C ALA A 45 -2.91 -6.97 3.67
N GLY A 46 -4.06 -6.49 3.18
CA GLY A 46 -4.50 -5.11 3.34
C GLY A 46 -4.73 -4.73 4.80
N THR A 47 -5.36 -5.60 5.59
CA THR A 47 -5.57 -5.35 7.02
C THR A 47 -4.24 -5.26 7.78
N LEU A 48 -3.31 -6.18 7.52
CA LEU A 48 -1.98 -6.15 8.13
C LEU A 48 -1.17 -4.94 7.69
N GLY A 49 -1.25 -4.55 6.41
CA GLY A 49 -0.62 -3.34 5.90
C GLY A 49 -1.15 -2.08 6.58
N LEU A 50 -2.47 -1.95 6.73
CA LEU A 50 -3.07 -0.82 7.46
C LEU A 50 -2.62 -0.80 8.93
N ALA A 51 -2.55 -1.96 9.59
CA ALA A 51 -2.05 -2.04 10.97
C ALA A 51 -0.59 -1.58 11.09
N ILE A 52 0.27 -1.97 10.14
CA ILE A 52 1.67 -1.51 10.08
C ILE A 52 1.74 0.01 9.83
N ALA A 53 0.90 0.53 8.94
CA ALA A 53 0.82 1.98 8.68
C ALA A 53 0.44 2.76 9.94
N VAL A 54 -0.54 2.27 10.70
CA VAL A 54 -0.93 2.85 12.00
C VAL A 54 0.23 2.78 13.00
N ALA A 55 0.91 1.64 13.10
CA ALA A 55 2.05 1.48 14.01
C ALA A 55 3.17 2.50 13.70
N PHE A 56 3.52 2.68 12.42
CA PHE A 56 4.46 3.72 12.02
C PHE A 56 3.97 5.13 12.34
N GLY A 57 2.69 5.44 12.09
CA GLY A 57 2.09 6.73 12.44
C GLY A 57 2.12 7.03 13.94
N CYS A 58 1.81 6.04 14.78
CA CYS A 58 1.86 6.16 16.24
C CYS A 58 3.28 6.39 16.76
N TRP A 59 4.29 5.78 16.13
CA TRP A 59 5.69 5.94 16.53
C TRP A 59 6.39 7.12 15.88
N ALA A 60 5.80 7.78 14.88
CA ALA A 60 6.44 8.88 14.15
C ALA A 60 6.60 10.18 14.97
N ASP A 61 5.98 10.32 16.14
CA ASP A 61 6.03 11.56 16.94
C ASP A 61 5.51 12.78 16.13
N LEU A 62 4.42 12.58 15.41
CA LEU A 62 3.78 13.61 14.57
C LEU A 62 3.41 14.89 15.34
N PRO A 63 2.95 14.87 16.61
CA PRO A 63 2.63 16.10 17.33
C PRO A 63 3.83 17.04 17.52
N ALA A 64 5.05 16.51 17.64
CA ALA A 64 6.26 17.33 17.80
C ALA A 64 6.81 17.88 16.48
N HIS A 65 6.49 17.26 15.34
CA HIS A 65 7.01 17.58 14.01
C HIS A 65 5.91 17.49 12.94
N THR A 66 4.82 18.24 13.14
CA THR A 66 3.58 18.04 12.39
C THR A 66 3.73 18.34 10.90
N ALA A 67 4.37 19.45 10.52
CA ALA A 67 4.48 19.84 9.12
C ALA A 67 5.35 18.85 8.33
N GLU A 68 6.53 18.52 8.86
CA GLU A 68 7.47 17.59 8.25
C GLU A 68 6.90 16.17 8.20
N GLY A 69 6.25 15.75 9.28
CA GLY A 69 5.61 14.43 9.39
C GLY A 69 4.46 14.28 8.39
N LEU A 70 3.53 15.24 8.34
CA LEU A 70 2.43 15.20 7.38
C LEU A 70 2.95 15.29 5.94
N GLY A 71 3.94 16.15 5.67
CA GLY A 71 4.57 16.26 4.36
C GLY A 71 5.18 14.93 3.90
N ALA A 72 5.93 14.26 4.77
CA ALA A 72 6.53 12.96 4.48
C ALA A 72 5.46 11.85 4.28
N LEU A 73 4.41 11.85 5.11
CA LEU A 73 3.30 10.90 4.99
C LEU A 73 2.58 11.02 3.65
N PHE A 74 2.18 12.24 3.27
CA PHE A 74 1.52 12.46 1.98
C PHE A 74 2.43 12.16 0.80
N PHE A 75 3.72 12.47 0.91
CA PHE A 75 4.69 12.11 -0.12
C PHE A 75 4.82 10.59 -0.29
N GLY A 76 4.92 9.84 0.81
CA GLY A 76 4.94 8.37 0.77
C GLY A 76 3.67 7.78 0.17
N ALA A 77 2.51 8.31 0.56
CA ALA A 77 1.23 7.91 -0.02
C ALA A 77 1.16 8.19 -1.54
N LEU A 78 1.65 9.35 -1.98
CA LEU A 78 1.70 9.73 -3.40
C LEU A 78 2.60 8.78 -4.20
N VAL A 79 3.80 8.46 -3.70
CA VAL A 79 4.72 7.52 -4.36
C VAL A 79 4.02 6.18 -4.61
N MET A 80 3.32 5.66 -3.61
CA MET A 80 2.62 4.37 -3.73
C MET A 80 1.36 4.46 -4.61
N ALA A 81 0.63 5.57 -4.57
CA ALA A 81 -0.49 5.82 -5.47
C ALA A 81 -0.03 5.83 -6.93
N VAL A 82 1.09 6.50 -7.25
CA VAL A 82 1.71 6.48 -8.58
C VAL A 82 2.17 5.07 -8.96
N PHE A 83 2.79 4.33 -8.04
CA PHE A 83 3.19 2.94 -8.28
C PHE A 83 1.99 2.08 -8.71
N HIS A 84 0.87 2.14 -7.98
CA HIS A 84 -0.34 1.39 -8.34
C HIS A 84 -0.98 1.90 -9.63
N ALA A 85 -1.08 3.22 -9.83
CA ALA A 85 -1.65 3.82 -11.03
C ALA A 85 -0.89 3.44 -12.31
N LEU A 86 0.43 3.26 -12.23
CA LEU A 86 1.28 2.81 -13.34
C LEU A 86 1.35 1.28 -13.49
N GLY A 87 0.47 0.54 -12.80
CA GLY A 87 0.41 -0.93 -12.84
C GLY A 87 1.59 -1.62 -12.14
N GLY A 88 2.25 -0.94 -11.20
CA GLY A 88 3.43 -1.44 -10.51
C GLY A 88 3.23 -2.80 -9.84
N ALA A 89 2.08 -3.03 -9.21
CA ALA A 89 1.77 -4.32 -8.58
C ALA A 89 1.77 -5.50 -9.58
N TYR A 90 1.19 -5.29 -10.76
CA TYR A 90 1.17 -6.28 -11.84
C TYR A 90 2.57 -6.53 -12.43
N LYS A 91 3.34 -5.45 -12.62
CA LYS A 91 4.73 -5.52 -13.08
C LYS A 91 5.62 -6.25 -12.07
N LEU A 92 5.41 -6.03 -10.78
CA LEU A 92 6.14 -6.70 -9.71
C LEU A 92 5.86 -8.21 -9.71
N ASN A 93 4.60 -8.63 -9.77
CA ASN A 93 4.26 -10.04 -9.93
C ASN A 93 4.94 -10.66 -11.16
N SER A 94 4.89 -9.98 -12.31
CA SER A 94 5.54 -10.46 -13.55
C SER A 94 7.06 -10.61 -13.39
N THR A 95 7.71 -9.64 -12.74
CA THR A 95 9.16 -9.65 -12.46
C THR A 95 9.53 -10.82 -11.55
N LEU A 96 8.68 -11.12 -10.57
CA LEU A 96 8.84 -12.24 -9.65
C LEU A 96 8.32 -13.58 -10.21
N ARG A 97 7.86 -13.61 -11.48
CA ARG A 97 7.26 -14.77 -12.14
C ARG A 97 6.04 -15.35 -11.40
N LEU A 98 5.30 -14.48 -10.71
CA LEU A 98 4.03 -14.79 -10.06
C LEU A 98 2.86 -14.55 -11.03
N PRO A 99 1.76 -15.32 -10.93
CA PRO A 99 0.59 -15.10 -11.76
C PRO A 99 -0.04 -13.73 -11.48
N ASN A 100 -0.60 -13.10 -12.50
CA ASN A 100 -1.42 -11.90 -12.37
C ASN A 100 -2.91 -12.26 -12.48
N PRO A 101 -3.79 -11.59 -11.72
CA PRO A 101 -5.23 -11.68 -11.96
C PRO A 101 -5.59 -11.01 -13.29
N ALA A 102 -6.80 -11.27 -13.80
CA ALA A 102 -7.28 -10.63 -15.01
C ALA A 102 -7.26 -9.09 -14.87
N HIS A 103 -6.80 -8.40 -15.92
CA HIS A 103 -6.77 -6.94 -15.94
C HIS A 103 -8.18 -6.41 -16.26
N PRO A 104 -8.70 -5.39 -15.56
CA PRO A 104 -10.03 -4.83 -15.88
C PRO A 104 -10.17 -4.32 -17.32
N THR A 105 -9.04 -3.96 -17.96
CA THR A 105 -8.98 -3.42 -19.32
C THR A 105 -8.85 -4.48 -20.43
N SER A 106 -8.78 -5.78 -20.11
CA SER A 106 -8.73 -6.83 -21.13
C SER A 106 -10.10 -7.24 -21.67
N ALA A 107 -11.15 -6.50 -21.34
CA ALA A 107 -12.54 -6.77 -21.72
C ALA A 107 -13.15 -5.70 -22.65
N ALA A 108 -12.34 -4.79 -23.20
CA ALA A 108 -12.77 -3.75 -24.14
C ALA A 108 -12.11 -3.95 -25.52
#